data_AF-A0A2T2TNB0-F1
#
_entry.id   AF-A0A2T2TNB0-F1
#
_cell.length_a   1.000
_cell.length_b   1.000
_cell.length_c   1.000
_cell.angle_alpha   90.00
_cell.angle_beta   90.00
_cell.angle_gamma   90.00
#
_symmetry.space_group_name_H-M   'P 1'
#
loop_
_entity.id
_entity.type
_entity.pdbx_description
1 polymer ?
#
loop_
_entity_poly.entity_id
_entity_poly.type
_entity_poly.pdbx_seq_one_letter_code
_entity_poly.pdbx_strand_id
1 'polypeptide(L)'
;MRPSRISHPSNSSLSNSYSEGASPMLRRYLSSPLPLLAGLVVCLLASGLMASTAAAQESRPSGLYIRAKVGANSYAGDRDFNPDNEFGDFFGTGEEENDGIDPNNSGEICEDPEDCGDIAQVNFPSLGVDIGYNTKFSFLNGGVKLGYTGGNYTELLMANFRGGGVPELDNNERSTQWRHTIDLLGRIGFAGNATVQPYLQLGGHWTFGKVVSTSNTEDDDLSDYESTLGPKAGIGLDFALTPRIGIFLEGNSWATFEDENIDLSNGVREEHQDFDVLGFAGAGLRYSFGSVFTPVEIVSLDCPAELQVGDSSTFTATINEGEATPPVSSRWEFGDGTTATGLVATKTYNSPGTYTVTFNASNDGTSVSESCTVDVAEAPSPATVASIDCGPQTVETGESVSFTSNVRGDRPVDCEWEFGDGETSTNCNPTHVYEEAGTYNVTFTASNEYGSDTASCTKVVESPQRLADICTQVTEFNAAFFERNSSTLSAEARDALSENLSVLERCPNLCVDVEGFASRAERDPDDLSEARADAVAEYYEDNGIDSDRIDAEGMGARGQTTKKGGNAQFRRADSIPESCGPDGENSDDDPAVGSDPNVDEGM
;
A
#
# COMPACT_ATOMS: atom_id res chain seq x y z
N MET A 1 -67.81 47.39 -34.38
CA MET A 1 -68.66 47.04 -35.55
C MET A 1 -68.82 45.52 -35.59
N ARG A 2 -70.04 45.04 -35.79
CA ARG A 2 -70.44 43.64 -36.10
C ARG A 2 -71.23 43.72 -37.43
N PRO A 3 -71.40 42.65 -38.24
CA PRO A 3 -72.01 41.41 -37.76
C PRO A 3 -71.59 40.06 -38.40
N SER A 4 -72.10 38.99 -37.77
CA SER A 4 -72.68 37.72 -38.28
C SER A 4 -71.91 36.81 -39.27
N ARG A 5 -71.67 35.52 -39.01
CA ARG A 5 -72.54 34.34 -38.66
C ARG A 5 -73.36 33.72 -39.82
N ILE A 6 -72.99 32.47 -40.13
CA ILE A 6 -73.81 31.26 -40.39
C ILE A 6 -74.60 31.14 -41.72
N SER A 7 -74.28 30.08 -42.49
CA SER A 7 -75.27 29.11 -43.02
C SER A 7 -74.66 27.75 -43.44
N HIS A 8 -75.25 26.67 -42.92
CA HIS A 8 -75.35 25.29 -43.47
C HIS A 8 -76.87 25.04 -43.66
N PRO A 9 -77.38 24.09 -44.49
CA PRO A 9 -76.96 22.68 -44.68
C PRO A 9 -76.89 22.28 -46.19
N SER A 10 -77.14 21.07 -46.75
CA SER A 10 -77.66 19.76 -46.26
C SER A 10 -77.29 18.55 -47.16
N ASN A 11 -77.28 17.37 -46.54
CA ASN A 11 -77.34 15.98 -47.04
C ASN A 11 -77.87 15.66 -48.47
N SER A 12 -77.21 14.70 -49.11
CA SER A 12 -77.75 13.39 -49.59
C SER A 12 -76.58 12.58 -50.21
N SER A 13 -76.13 11.43 -49.68
CA SER A 13 -76.74 10.09 -49.52
C SER A 13 -76.80 9.26 -50.82
N LEU A 14 -76.31 8.00 -50.70
CA LEU A 14 -76.30 6.84 -51.64
C LEU A 14 -74.87 6.47 -52.11
N SER A 15 -74.35 5.24 -52.11
CA SER A 15 -74.54 3.95 -51.39
C SER A 15 -74.03 2.83 -52.32
N ASN A 16 -73.24 1.88 -51.78
CA ASN A 16 -72.94 0.55 -52.38
C ASN A 16 -72.14 0.55 -53.72
N SER A 17 -71.35 -0.49 -54.08
CA SER A 17 -71.09 -1.82 -53.48
C SER A 17 -69.72 -2.41 -53.88
N TYR A 18 -69.07 -3.07 -52.92
CA TYR A 18 -68.29 -4.34 -52.95
C TYR A 18 -67.54 -4.90 -54.18
N SER A 19 -66.40 -5.55 -53.86
CA SER A 19 -65.71 -6.67 -54.55
C SER A 19 -65.02 -6.37 -55.89
N GLU A 20 -63.93 -7.03 -56.32
CA GLU A 20 -62.94 -7.93 -55.71
C GLU A 20 -61.73 -8.03 -56.67
N GLY A 21 -60.63 -8.69 -56.29
CA GLY A 21 -59.59 -9.15 -57.24
C GLY A 21 -58.24 -8.44 -57.16
N ALA A 22 -57.15 -9.23 -57.28
CA ALA A 22 -55.78 -8.81 -56.98
C ALA A 22 -54.94 -8.41 -58.22
N SER A 23 -53.74 -7.89 -57.94
CA SER A 23 -52.56 -7.69 -58.83
C SER A 23 -52.59 -6.53 -59.82
N PRO A 24 -51.71 -5.52 -59.61
CA PRO A 24 -50.63 -5.31 -60.59
C PRO A 24 -49.25 -4.93 -59.99
N MET A 25 -49.02 -5.09 -58.67
CA MET A 25 -47.82 -4.63 -57.96
C MET A 25 -46.47 -5.20 -58.47
N LEU A 26 -46.47 -6.32 -59.21
CA LEU A 26 -45.23 -6.94 -59.71
C LEU A 26 -44.56 -6.15 -60.85
N ARG A 27 -45.29 -5.28 -61.56
CA ARG A 27 -44.80 -4.67 -62.83
C ARG A 27 -43.96 -3.40 -62.65
N ARG A 28 -43.40 -3.17 -61.46
CA ARG A 28 -42.64 -1.95 -61.13
C ARG A 28 -41.34 -2.16 -60.33
N TYR A 29 -40.93 -3.40 -60.10
CA TYR A 29 -39.67 -3.74 -59.41
C TYR A 29 -38.49 -4.00 -60.36
N LEU A 30 -38.74 -4.11 -61.68
CA LEU A 30 -37.75 -4.41 -62.71
C LEU A 30 -37.57 -3.25 -63.69
N SER A 31 -36.94 -2.17 -63.19
CA SER A 31 -36.27 -1.15 -64.01
C SER A 31 -35.06 -0.65 -63.25
N SER A 32 -33.99 -1.45 -63.29
CA SER A 32 -32.77 -1.36 -62.50
C SER A 32 -31.85 -0.19 -62.89
N PRO A 33 -31.20 0.41 -61.87
CA PRO A 33 -29.78 0.72 -61.97
C PRO A 33 -29.04 0.18 -60.73
N LEU A 34 -28.52 -1.05 -60.83
CA LEU A 34 -27.65 -1.70 -59.84
C LEU A 34 -26.49 -2.34 -60.61
N PRO A 35 -25.57 -1.51 -61.12
CA PRO A 35 -24.21 -1.58 -60.56
C PRO A 35 -23.58 -0.18 -60.42
N LEU A 36 -23.81 0.47 -59.26
CA LEU A 36 -23.09 1.69 -58.87
C LEU A 36 -22.69 1.71 -57.38
N LEU A 37 -22.89 0.60 -56.65
CA LEU A 37 -22.57 0.50 -55.22
C LEU A 37 -21.26 -0.23 -54.91
N ALA A 38 -20.80 -1.15 -55.77
CA ALA A 38 -19.56 -1.92 -55.53
C ALA A 38 -18.31 -1.02 -55.60
N GLY A 39 -18.19 -0.19 -56.64
CA GLY A 39 -17.08 0.77 -56.81
C GLY A 39 -17.01 1.86 -55.73
N LEU A 40 -18.08 2.06 -54.95
CA LEU A 40 -18.07 3.02 -53.83
C LEU A 40 -17.43 2.43 -52.57
N VAL A 41 -17.44 1.10 -52.40
CA VAL A 41 -16.97 0.43 -51.17
C VAL A 41 -15.45 0.45 -51.04
N VAL A 42 -14.71 0.35 -52.15
CA VAL A 42 -13.23 0.42 -52.13
C VAL A 42 -12.73 1.85 -51.90
N CYS A 43 -13.38 2.87 -52.47
CA CYS A 43 -13.01 4.27 -52.21
C CYS A 43 -13.47 4.79 -50.83
N LEU A 44 -14.51 4.24 -50.22
CA LEU A 44 -14.94 4.61 -48.86
C LEU A 44 -14.04 4.01 -47.76
N LEU A 45 -13.15 3.06 -48.07
CA LEU A 45 -12.12 2.60 -47.16
C LEU A 45 -10.91 3.56 -47.07
N ALA A 46 -10.80 4.53 -47.98
CA ALA A 46 -9.67 5.48 -48.04
C ALA A 46 -9.91 6.81 -47.28
N SER A 47 -11.14 7.08 -46.82
CA SER A 47 -11.50 8.31 -46.10
C SER A 47 -12.02 8.01 -44.69
N GLY A 48 -11.08 7.68 -43.80
CA GLY A 48 -11.36 7.46 -42.38
C GLY A 48 -11.84 8.73 -41.67
N LEU A 49 -12.73 8.54 -40.67
CA LEU A 49 -13.36 9.54 -39.82
C LEU A 49 -14.32 10.47 -40.59
N MET A 50 -15.53 10.72 -40.09
CA MET A 50 -15.78 11.65 -38.97
C MET A 50 -17.11 11.35 -38.25
N ALA A 51 -17.29 12.01 -37.09
CA ALA A 51 -18.52 12.06 -36.30
C ALA A 51 -18.88 10.79 -35.50
N SER A 52 -17.96 10.39 -34.62
CA SER A 52 -18.34 9.97 -33.28
C SER A 52 -19.17 11.08 -32.59
N THR A 53 -20.48 10.92 -32.49
CA THR A 53 -21.29 11.70 -31.52
C THR A 53 -21.22 11.01 -30.17
N ALA A 54 -20.85 11.76 -29.13
CA ALA A 54 -20.72 11.23 -27.78
C ALA A 54 -22.04 10.64 -27.23
N ALA A 55 -21.91 9.65 -26.33
CA ALA A 55 -22.97 8.98 -25.57
C ALA A 55 -23.92 8.02 -26.34
N ALA A 56 -23.40 6.83 -26.67
CA ALA A 56 -24.11 5.53 -26.75
C ALA A 56 -23.10 4.43 -27.15
N GLN A 57 -23.18 3.16 -26.78
CA GLN A 57 -23.76 2.44 -25.62
C GLN A 57 -23.07 1.04 -25.59
N GLU A 58 -23.28 0.22 -24.56
CA GLU A 58 -22.46 -0.99 -24.31
C GLU A 58 -22.34 -1.98 -25.49
N SER A 59 -21.18 -2.62 -25.58
CA SER A 59 -20.93 -3.68 -26.57
C SER A 59 -21.81 -4.91 -26.29
N ARG A 60 -22.26 -5.61 -27.34
CA ARG A 60 -23.12 -6.79 -27.13
C ARG A 60 -22.38 -7.93 -26.40
N PRO A 61 -23.02 -8.59 -25.42
CA PRO A 61 -22.41 -9.68 -24.66
C PRO A 61 -22.18 -10.93 -25.53
N SER A 62 -21.25 -11.78 -25.08
CA SER A 62 -21.17 -13.17 -25.54
C SER A 62 -22.40 -13.95 -25.08
N GLY A 63 -22.82 -14.96 -25.83
CA GLY A 63 -23.99 -15.77 -25.48
C GLY A 63 -24.75 -16.35 -26.67
N LEU A 64 -25.87 -16.99 -26.35
CA LEU A 64 -26.85 -17.49 -27.32
C LEU A 64 -27.56 -16.29 -27.98
N TYR A 65 -27.93 -16.39 -29.25
CA TYR A 65 -28.74 -15.41 -29.95
C TYR A 65 -29.78 -16.10 -30.83
N ILE A 66 -30.87 -15.38 -31.10
CA ILE A 66 -31.81 -15.68 -32.18
C ILE A 66 -31.77 -14.53 -33.18
N ARG A 67 -31.76 -14.87 -34.46
CA ARG A 67 -31.77 -13.95 -35.59
C ARG A 67 -32.96 -14.27 -36.48
N ALA A 68 -33.72 -13.28 -36.89
CA ALA A 68 -34.69 -13.41 -37.98
C ALA A 68 -34.16 -12.61 -39.18
N LYS A 69 -34.09 -13.22 -40.36
CA LYS A 69 -33.51 -12.63 -41.57
C LYS A 69 -34.42 -12.82 -42.79
N VAL A 70 -34.50 -11.79 -43.62
CA VAL A 70 -35.12 -11.81 -44.95
C VAL A 70 -34.09 -11.37 -45.98
N GLY A 71 -34.10 -11.98 -47.16
CA GLY A 71 -33.13 -11.64 -48.20
C GLY A 71 -33.39 -12.33 -49.53
N ALA A 72 -32.38 -12.32 -50.40
CA ALA A 72 -32.40 -13.00 -51.68
C ALA A 72 -31.15 -13.88 -51.85
N ASN A 73 -31.35 -15.13 -52.26
CA ASN A 73 -30.28 -16.04 -52.70
C ASN A 73 -30.05 -15.86 -54.21
N SER A 74 -28.79 -15.93 -54.66
CA SER A 74 -28.40 -15.97 -56.08
C SER A 74 -27.44 -17.14 -56.34
N TYR A 75 -27.75 -17.96 -57.34
CA TYR A 75 -26.91 -19.08 -57.77
C TYR A 75 -25.93 -18.67 -58.88
N ALA A 76 -24.71 -19.19 -58.83
CA ALA A 76 -23.79 -19.26 -59.96
C ALA A 76 -23.00 -20.57 -59.88
N GLY A 77 -23.22 -21.46 -60.85
CA GLY A 77 -22.49 -22.71 -61.03
C GLY A 77 -22.18 -22.87 -62.51
N ASP A 78 -21.01 -23.40 -62.83
CA ASP A 78 -20.52 -23.65 -64.19
C ASP A 78 -19.59 -24.87 -64.17
N ARG A 79 -19.47 -25.59 -65.29
CA ARG A 79 -18.63 -26.80 -65.36
C ARG A 79 -17.14 -26.50 -65.44
N ASP A 80 -16.75 -25.30 -65.86
CA ASP A 80 -15.36 -24.94 -66.11
C ASP A 80 -14.88 -23.79 -65.19
N PHE A 81 -15.02 -23.94 -63.86
CA PHE A 81 -14.31 -23.03 -62.95
C PHE A 81 -12.79 -23.26 -63.01
N ASN A 82 -12.14 -22.57 -63.94
CA ASN A 82 -10.69 -22.50 -64.01
C ASN A 82 -10.17 -21.36 -63.11
N PRO A 83 -9.52 -21.67 -61.97
CA PRO A 83 -9.07 -20.65 -61.01
C PRO A 83 -7.97 -19.72 -61.55
N ASP A 84 -7.32 -20.07 -62.65
CA ASP A 84 -6.25 -19.26 -63.25
C ASP A 84 -6.77 -18.07 -64.07
N ASN A 85 -8.07 -18.05 -64.44
CA ASN A 85 -8.60 -17.10 -65.43
C ASN A 85 -9.53 -16.01 -64.85
N GLU A 86 -10.43 -16.33 -63.91
CA GLU A 86 -11.52 -15.40 -63.54
C GLU A 86 -11.28 -14.49 -62.32
N PHE A 87 -10.26 -14.78 -61.49
CA PHE A 87 -9.90 -13.84 -60.41
C PHE A 87 -9.24 -12.54 -60.93
N GLY A 88 -8.80 -12.50 -62.19
CA GLY A 88 -8.22 -11.33 -62.83
C GLY A 88 -9.25 -10.27 -63.23
N ASP A 89 -10.38 -10.68 -63.81
CA ASP A 89 -11.35 -9.77 -64.45
C ASP A 89 -12.25 -9.02 -63.46
N PHE A 90 -12.26 -9.42 -62.19
CA PHE A 90 -12.90 -8.63 -61.13
C PHE A 90 -12.10 -7.35 -60.75
N PHE A 91 -10.80 -7.27 -61.11
CA PHE A 91 -9.92 -6.13 -60.81
C PHE A 91 -8.85 -5.84 -61.89
N GLY A 92 -9.15 -6.01 -63.18
CA GLY A 92 -8.19 -5.81 -64.28
C GLY A 92 -8.72 -4.90 -65.40
N THR A 93 -7.91 -3.96 -65.89
CA THR A 93 -8.28 -3.10 -67.03
C THR A 93 -7.61 -3.53 -68.33
N GLY A 94 -8.39 -4.12 -69.23
CA GLY A 94 -8.38 -3.78 -70.66
C GLY A 94 -7.43 -4.51 -71.62
N GLU A 95 -7.96 -4.61 -72.84
CA GLU A 95 -7.34 -4.96 -74.14
C GLU A 95 -7.12 -6.45 -74.45
N GLU A 96 -7.44 -6.78 -75.71
CA GLU A 96 -7.50 -8.10 -76.31
C GLU A 96 -6.10 -8.72 -76.47
N GLU A 97 -5.91 -9.99 -76.10
CA GLU A 97 -4.92 -10.85 -76.77
C GLU A 97 -5.61 -12.11 -77.34
N ASN A 98 -5.00 -12.66 -78.39
CA ASN A 98 -5.66 -13.45 -79.43
C ASN A 98 -4.82 -14.70 -79.72
N ASP A 99 -5.18 -15.79 -79.04
CA ASP A 99 -4.38 -17.02 -78.99
C ASP A 99 -5.00 -18.11 -79.88
N GLY A 100 -4.88 -17.93 -81.19
CA GLY A 100 -5.51 -18.83 -82.17
C GLY A 100 -4.84 -20.21 -82.32
N ILE A 101 -5.64 -21.28 -82.41
CA ILE A 101 -5.19 -22.65 -82.73
C ILE A 101 -6.09 -23.33 -83.79
N ASP A 102 -5.42 -23.87 -84.82
CA ASP A 102 -5.79 -24.90 -85.83
C ASP A 102 -7.19 -24.96 -86.50
N PRO A 103 -7.31 -24.60 -87.80
CA PRO A 103 -8.57 -24.67 -88.56
C PRO A 103 -8.83 -26.02 -89.28
N ASN A 104 -8.23 -27.16 -88.89
CA ASN A 104 -8.46 -28.45 -89.58
C ASN A 104 -8.65 -29.70 -88.68
N ASN A 105 -8.96 -29.55 -87.39
CA ASN A 105 -9.30 -30.72 -86.55
C ASN A 105 -10.69 -30.57 -85.93
N SER A 106 -11.69 -31.22 -86.53
CA SER A 106 -13.07 -31.25 -86.04
C SER A 106 -13.17 -32.14 -84.79
N GLY A 107 -13.26 -31.52 -83.61
CA GLY A 107 -13.50 -32.16 -82.33
C GLY A 107 -14.00 -31.13 -81.32
N GLU A 108 -15.32 -30.95 -81.29
CA GLU A 108 -16.14 -30.19 -80.33
C GLU A 108 -15.42 -29.09 -79.51
N ILE A 109 -15.30 -27.91 -80.12
CA ILE A 109 -15.17 -26.63 -79.42
C ILE A 109 -16.28 -25.73 -80.02
N CYS A 110 -17.02 -25.03 -79.16
CA CYS A 110 -18.33 -24.42 -79.45
C CYS A 110 -18.40 -23.63 -80.78
N GLU A 111 -19.26 -24.09 -81.72
CA GLU A 111 -19.41 -23.48 -83.05
C GLU A 111 -20.44 -22.34 -83.14
N ASP A 112 -21.11 -21.95 -82.05
CA ASP A 112 -22.07 -20.82 -82.05
C ASP A 112 -21.80 -19.83 -80.89
N PRO A 113 -21.54 -18.53 -81.17
CA PRO A 113 -21.43 -17.49 -80.14
C PRO A 113 -22.71 -17.24 -79.33
N GLU A 114 -23.84 -17.86 -79.69
CA GLU A 114 -25.08 -17.84 -78.90
C GLU A 114 -25.26 -19.06 -77.96
N ASP A 115 -24.38 -20.08 -78.01
CA ASP A 115 -24.48 -21.32 -77.19
C ASP A 115 -23.56 -21.36 -75.94
N CYS A 116 -22.70 -20.35 -75.73
CA CYS A 116 -22.09 -20.14 -74.41
C CYS A 116 -23.15 -19.57 -73.46
N GLY A 117 -23.86 -20.46 -72.76
CA GLY A 117 -25.00 -20.11 -71.93
C GLY A 117 -24.65 -19.30 -70.68
N ASP A 118 -24.81 -17.97 -70.75
CA ASP A 118 -24.76 -17.07 -69.58
C ASP A 118 -25.49 -17.65 -68.36
N ILE A 119 -24.79 -17.79 -67.24
CA ILE A 119 -25.38 -18.27 -65.98
C ILE A 119 -26.42 -17.24 -65.50
N ALA A 120 -27.70 -17.63 -65.53
CA ALA A 120 -28.77 -16.76 -65.10
C ALA A 120 -28.76 -16.62 -63.56
N GLN A 121 -28.44 -15.42 -63.05
CA GLN A 121 -28.61 -15.09 -61.63
C GLN A 121 -30.09 -15.12 -61.21
N VAL A 122 -30.60 -16.30 -60.85
CA VAL A 122 -31.97 -16.44 -60.34
C VAL A 122 -32.01 -16.00 -58.88
N ASN A 123 -32.76 -14.93 -58.61
CA ASN A 123 -32.89 -14.33 -57.29
C ASN A 123 -34.15 -14.86 -56.57
N PHE A 124 -33.97 -15.74 -55.58
CA PHE A 124 -35.08 -16.29 -54.79
C PHE A 124 -35.26 -15.57 -53.45
N PRO A 125 -36.48 -15.11 -53.08
CA PRO A 125 -36.73 -14.54 -51.77
C PRO A 125 -36.66 -15.63 -50.69
N SER A 126 -35.88 -15.41 -49.63
CA SER A 126 -35.75 -16.34 -48.51
C SER A 126 -36.07 -15.70 -47.16
N LEU A 127 -36.63 -16.51 -46.27
CA LEU A 127 -36.90 -16.20 -44.86
C LEU A 127 -36.17 -17.24 -44.01
N GLY A 128 -35.28 -16.78 -43.13
CA GLY A 128 -34.48 -17.65 -42.26
C GLY A 128 -34.59 -17.26 -40.80
N VAL A 129 -34.46 -18.26 -39.93
CA VAL A 129 -34.20 -18.07 -38.50
C VAL A 129 -32.88 -18.74 -38.16
N ASP A 130 -31.97 -17.99 -37.54
CA ASP A 130 -30.70 -18.51 -37.04
C ASP A 130 -30.74 -18.56 -35.51
N ILE A 131 -30.30 -19.67 -34.94
CA ILE A 131 -29.99 -19.80 -33.52
C ILE A 131 -28.50 -20.08 -33.41
N GLY A 132 -27.76 -19.29 -32.64
CA GLY A 132 -26.31 -19.48 -32.54
C GLY A 132 -25.70 -18.94 -31.27
N TYR A 133 -24.49 -19.39 -30.97
CA TYR A 133 -23.68 -18.92 -29.86
C TYR A 133 -22.52 -18.06 -30.39
N ASN A 134 -22.29 -16.90 -29.79
CA ASN A 134 -21.20 -15.99 -30.14
C ASN A 134 -20.26 -15.82 -28.95
N THR A 135 -18.97 -16.11 -29.15
CA THR A 135 -17.91 -15.85 -28.16
C THR A 135 -16.95 -14.77 -28.65
N LYS A 136 -16.61 -13.82 -27.79
CA LYS A 136 -15.61 -12.77 -28.04
C LYS A 136 -14.24 -13.18 -27.53
N PHE A 137 -13.18 -12.71 -28.20
CA PHE A 137 -11.81 -12.86 -27.76
C PHE A 137 -11.16 -11.50 -27.48
N SER A 138 -10.30 -11.41 -26.47
CA SER A 138 -9.80 -10.16 -25.90
C SER A 138 -8.83 -9.36 -26.79
N PHE A 139 -8.37 -9.91 -27.91
CA PHE A 139 -7.36 -9.28 -28.77
C PHE A 139 -7.93 -8.58 -30.03
N LEU A 140 -9.21 -8.78 -30.35
CA LEU A 140 -9.90 -8.13 -31.49
C LEU A 140 -11.37 -7.87 -31.13
N ASN A 141 -12.01 -6.88 -31.77
CA ASN A 141 -13.47 -6.70 -31.72
C ASN A 141 -14.25 -7.78 -32.52
N GLY A 142 -13.63 -8.93 -32.71
CA GLY A 142 -14.16 -10.10 -33.39
C GLY A 142 -14.70 -11.16 -32.42
N GLY A 143 -15.29 -12.20 -32.98
CA GLY A 143 -15.79 -13.33 -32.24
C GLY A 143 -16.06 -14.53 -33.12
N VAL A 144 -16.00 -15.73 -32.57
CA VAL A 144 -16.40 -16.95 -33.27
C VAL A 144 -17.88 -17.18 -33.00
N LYS A 145 -18.63 -17.39 -34.07
CA LYS A 145 -20.03 -17.81 -34.07
C LYS A 145 -20.11 -19.27 -34.45
N LEU A 146 -20.78 -20.07 -33.64
CA LEU A 146 -21.34 -21.35 -34.04
C LEU A 146 -22.85 -21.18 -34.15
N GLY A 147 -23.43 -21.45 -35.32
CA GLY A 147 -24.84 -21.20 -35.60
C GLY A 147 -25.50 -22.35 -36.33
N TYR A 148 -26.80 -22.50 -36.09
CA TYR A 148 -27.71 -23.27 -36.91
C TYR A 148 -28.66 -22.29 -37.60
N THR A 149 -28.70 -22.33 -38.92
CA THR A 149 -29.63 -21.61 -39.78
C THR A 149 -30.67 -22.62 -40.28
N GLY A 150 -31.95 -22.39 -40.01
CA GLY A 150 -33.05 -23.22 -40.51
C GLY A 150 -34.09 -22.39 -41.28
N GLY A 151 -34.59 -22.94 -42.40
CA GLY A 151 -35.65 -22.28 -43.17
C GLY A 151 -36.27 -23.19 -44.24
N ASN A 152 -37.47 -22.80 -44.69
CA ASN A 152 -38.05 -23.31 -45.92
C ASN A 152 -37.52 -22.45 -47.06
N TYR A 153 -36.45 -22.91 -47.71
CA TYR A 153 -35.90 -22.30 -48.90
C TYR A 153 -36.59 -22.95 -50.11
N THR A 154 -37.45 -22.21 -50.79
CA THR A 154 -37.97 -22.64 -52.10
C THR A 154 -36.91 -22.30 -53.15
N GLU A 155 -36.03 -23.25 -53.41
CA GLU A 155 -35.18 -23.24 -54.59
C GLU A 155 -35.85 -24.08 -55.67
N LEU A 156 -36.08 -23.44 -56.82
CA LEU A 156 -36.41 -24.08 -58.08
C LEU A 156 -35.10 -24.20 -58.85
N LEU A 157 -34.55 -25.41 -58.97
CA LEU A 157 -33.43 -25.66 -59.85
C LEU A 157 -33.95 -25.64 -61.29
N MET A 158 -33.90 -24.47 -61.93
CA MET A 158 -34.33 -24.31 -63.31
C MET A 158 -33.18 -24.68 -64.25
N ALA A 159 -33.28 -25.86 -64.86
CA ALA A 159 -32.48 -26.17 -66.04
C ALA A 159 -32.75 -25.11 -67.13
N ASN A 160 -31.72 -24.77 -67.90
CA ASN A 160 -31.76 -23.65 -68.83
C ASN A 160 -32.78 -23.90 -69.96
N PHE A 161 -33.66 -22.93 -70.23
CA PHE A 161 -34.50 -22.91 -71.43
C PHE A 161 -34.48 -21.52 -72.07
N ARG A 162 -34.06 -21.45 -73.34
CA ARG A 162 -34.54 -20.40 -74.26
C ARG A 162 -35.21 -21.04 -75.47
N GLY A 163 -36.54 -20.97 -75.46
CA GLY A 163 -37.39 -21.55 -76.51
C GLY A 163 -38.78 -20.91 -76.62
N GLY A 164 -38.91 -19.60 -76.34
CA GLY A 164 -40.08 -18.79 -76.73
C GLY A 164 -41.44 -19.13 -76.10
N GLY A 165 -41.81 -18.40 -75.04
CA GLY A 165 -43.03 -18.66 -74.26
C GLY A 165 -42.72 -19.55 -73.06
N VAL A 166 -43.52 -19.44 -71.99
CA VAL A 166 -43.33 -20.26 -70.78
C VAL A 166 -43.56 -21.73 -71.16
N PRO A 167 -42.55 -22.61 -71.10
CA PRO A 167 -42.74 -24.01 -71.44
C PRO A 167 -43.61 -24.69 -70.37
N GLU A 168 -44.32 -25.73 -70.79
CA GLU A 168 -44.92 -26.70 -69.87
C GLU A 168 -43.77 -27.45 -69.17
N LEU A 169 -43.82 -27.57 -67.84
CA LEU A 169 -42.70 -28.02 -67.00
C LEU A 169 -42.54 -29.54 -67.11
N ASP A 170 -41.67 -30.01 -68.01
CA ASP A 170 -41.48 -31.43 -68.30
C ASP A 170 -40.30 -32.07 -67.54
N ASN A 171 -40.64 -32.80 -66.48
CA ASN A 171 -40.00 -34.08 -66.10
C ASN A 171 -38.51 -34.16 -65.69
N ASN A 172 -37.89 -33.14 -65.10
CA ASN A 172 -36.68 -33.36 -64.27
C ASN A 172 -36.41 -32.32 -63.18
N GLU A 173 -37.44 -31.62 -62.68
CA GLU A 173 -37.24 -30.51 -61.73
C GLU A 173 -37.03 -31.02 -60.31
N ARG A 174 -35.84 -30.76 -59.75
CA ARG A 174 -35.57 -30.92 -58.31
C ARG A 174 -36.01 -29.66 -57.56
N SER A 175 -36.92 -29.81 -56.60
CA SER A 175 -37.32 -28.75 -55.68
C SER A 175 -36.91 -29.09 -54.24
N THR A 176 -36.20 -28.18 -53.58
CA THR A 176 -35.83 -28.35 -52.17
C THR A 176 -37.04 -28.06 -51.28
N GLN A 177 -37.45 -29.01 -50.44
CA GLN A 177 -38.60 -28.83 -49.55
C GLN A 177 -38.23 -28.07 -48.26
N TRP A 178 -37.08 -28.40 -47.68
CA TRP A 178 -36.49 -27.72 -46.53
C TRP A 178 -34.97 -27.88 -46.57
N ARG A 179 -34.26 -26.89 -46.02
CA ARG A 179 -32.80 -26.91 -45.91
C ARG A 179 -32.35 -26.39 -44.55
N HIS A 180 -31.30 -27.01 -44.04
CA HIS A 180 -30.67 -26.69 -42.77
C HIS A 180 -29.18 -26.46 -43.03
N THR A 181 -28.62 -25.41 -42.44
CA THR A 181 -27.20 -25.07 -42.59
C THR A 181 -26.60 -24.85 -41.21
N ILE A 182 -25.57 -25.63 -40.88
CA ILE A 182 -24.73 -25.40 -39.69
C ILE A 182 -23.55 -24.53 -40.13
N ASP A 183 -23.38 -23.40 -39.45
CA ASP A 183 -22.40 -22.36 -39.75
C ASP A 183 -21.34 -22.29 -38.63
N LEU A 184 -20.05 -22.42 -38.97
CA LEU A 184 -18.93 -22.07 -38.08
C LEU A 184 -18.17 -20.89 -38.70
N LEU A 185 -18.39 -19.69 -38.13
CA LEU A 185 -17.95 -18.43 -38.72
C LEU A 185 -17.14 -17.59 -37.73
N GLY A 186 -15.87 -17.36 -38.05
CA GLY A 186 -15.06 -16.31 -37.43
C GLY A 186 -15.50 -14.95 -37.96
N ARG A 187 -15.82 -14.00 -37.07
CA ARG A 187 -16.17 -12.63 -37.42
C ARG A 187 -15.08 -11.67 -36.94
N ILE A 188 -14.65 -10.76 -37.82
CA ILE A 188 -13.70 -9.68 -37.52
C ILE A 188 -14.46 -8.36 -37.66
N GLY A 189 -14.55 -7.57 -36.58
CA GLY A 189 -15.19 -6.24 -36.57
C GLY A 189 -14.17 -5.12 -36.66
N PHE A 190 -14.40 -4.11 -37.52
CA PHE A 190 -13.42 -3.06 -37.81
C PHE A 190 -13.62 -1.75 -37.04
N ALA A 191 -14.85 -1.42 -36.63
CA ALA A 191 -15.14 -0.29 -35.74
C ALA A 191 -15.69 -0.83 -34.41
N GLY A 192 -14.92 -0.71 -33.33
CA GLY A 192 -15.11 -1.45 -32.06
C GLY A 192 -16.40 -1.14 -31.30
N ASN A 193 -16.33 -0.34 -30.23
CA ASN A 193 -17.50 0.03 -29.41
C ASN A 193 -18.43 1.06 -30.11
N ALA A 194 -18.53 1.00 -31.43
CA ALA A 194 -19.39 1.86 -32.24
C ALA A 194 -20.80 1.27 -32.34
N THR A 195 -21.81 2.14 -32.44
CA THR A 195 -23.21 1.78 -32.72
C THR A 195 -23.37 1.05 -34.06
N VAL A 196 -22.50 1.37 -35.04
CA VAL A 196 -22.47 0.73 -36.36
C VAL A 196 -21.15 -0.01 -36.51
N GLN A 197 -21.21 -1.34 -36.58
CA GLN A 197 -20.04 -2.20 -36.66
C GLN A 197 -19.95 -2.86 -38.05
N PRO A 198 -19.09 -2.35 -38.97
CA PRO A 198 -18.71 -3.08 -40.16
C PRO A 198 -17.89 -4.31 -39.76
N TYR A 199 -18.11 -5.41 -40.47
CA TYR A 199 -17.45 -6.68 -40.19
C TYR A 199 -17.21 -7.53 -41.44
N LEU A 200 -16.19 -8.38 -41.33
CA LEU A 200 -15.92 -9.52 -42.19
C LEU A 200 -16.31 -10.81 -41.44
N GLN A 201 -16.83 -11.81 -42.14
CA GLN A 201 -17.06 -13.17 -41.68
C GLN A 201 -16.32 -14.13 -42.62
N LEU A 202 -15.63 -15.11 -42.05
CA LEU A 202 -14.92 -16.18 -42.74
C LEU A 202 -15.12 -17.48 -41.97
N GLY A 203 -15.29 -18.59 -42.68
CA GLY A 203 -15.39 -19.91 -42.06
C GLY A 203 -15.88 -20.96 -43.03
N GLY A 204 -16.60 -21.94 -42.49
CA GLY A 204 -17.19 -23.02 -43.28
C GLY A 204 -18.62 -23.31 -42.84
N HIS A 205 -19.33 -24.04 -43.66
CA HIS A 205 -20.68 -24.48 -43.38
C HIS A 205 -20.90 -25.93 -43.83
N TRP A 206 -21.90 -26.56 -43.23
CA TRP A 206 -22.43 -27.85 -43.63
C TRP A 206 -23.93 -27.69 -43.86
N THR A 207 -24.35 -27.86 -45.10
CA THR A 207 -25.75 -27.81 -45.51
C THR A 207 -26.27 -29.23 -45.65
N PHE A 208 -27.52 -29.45 -45.23
CA PHE A 208 -28.27 -30.68 -45.49
C PHE A 208 -29.75 -30.37 -45.68
N GLY A 209 -30.42 -31.16 -46.50
CA GLY A 209 -31.81 -30.90 -46.88
C GLY A 209 -32.52 -32.13 -47.41
N LYS A 210 -33.82 -31.98 -47.70
CA LYS A 210 -34.60 -32.95 -48.47
C LYS A 210 -34.97 -32.31 -49.81
N VAL A 211 -34.60 -33.00 -50.88
CA VAL A 211 -34.99 -32.65 -52.24
C VAL A 211 -36.12 -33.57 -52.68
N VAL A 212 -36.98 -33.06 -53.57
CA VAL A 212 -38.09 -33.78 -54.18
C VAL A 212 -38.00 -33.54 -55.68
N SER A 213 -37.77 -34.61 -56.44
CA SER A 213 -37.91 -34.59 -57.91
C SER A 213 -39.40 -34.60 -58.28
N THR A 214 -39.76 -33.92 -59.37
CA THR A 214 -41.11 -33.96 -59.96
C THR A 214 -41.24 -34.98 -61.10
N SER A 215 -40.17 -35.72 -61.43
CA SER A 215 -40.13 -36.71 -62.51
C SER A 215 -41.10 -37.88 -62.28
N ASN A 216 -42.09 -38.03 -63.16
CA ASN A 216 -43.24 -38.89 -62.94
C ASN A 216 -43.06 -40.30 -63.54
N THR A 217 -42.33 -41.19 -62.84
CA THR A 217 -42.24 -42.63 -63.16
C THR A 217 -42.33 -43.49 -61.89
N GLU A 218 -43.19 -44.52 -61.93
CA GLU A 218 -43.72 -45.30 -60.78
C GLU A 218 -42.71 -46.07 -59.89
N ASP A 219 -41.39 -45.93 -60.07
CA ASP A 219 -40.37 -46.65 -59.29
C ASP A 219 -39.23 -45.77 -58.69
N ASP A 220 -39.15 -44.47 -59.01
CA ASP A 220 -38.09 -43.55 -58.51
C ASP A 220 -38.60 -42.49 -57.50
N ASP A 221 -39.51 -42.89 -56.61
CA ASP A 221 -40.11 -42.04 -55.55
C ASP A 221 -39.13 -41.83 -54.34
N LEU A 222 -37.84 -41.64 -54.63
CA LEU A 222 -36.79 -41.38 -53.66
C LEU A 222 -36.70 -39.88 -53.39
N SER A 223 -37.15 -39.47 -52.20
CA SER A 223 -36.81 -38.15 -51.69
C SER A 223 -35.41 -38.18 -51.09
N ASP A 224 -34.42 -37.78 -51.87
CA ASP A 224 -33.04 -37.82 -51.45
C ASP A 224 -32.73 -36.80 -50.34
N TYR A 225 -31.91 -37.27 -49.40
CA TYR A 225 -31.33 -36.46 -48.35
C TYR A 225 -29.92 -36.07 -48.78
N GLU A 226 -29.78 -34.86 -49.29
CA GLU A 226 -28.51 -34.33 -49.77
C GLU A 226 -27.77 -33.59 -48.65
N SER A 227 -26.43 -33.60 -48.68
CA SER A 227 -25.62 -32.77 -47.79
C SER A 227 -24.31 -32.33 -48.43
N THR A 228 -23.92 -31.08 -48.22
CA THR A 228 -22.78 -30.44 -48.86
C THR A 228 -21.95 -29.62 -47.87
N LEU A 229 -20.65 -29.52 -48.11
CA LEU A 229 -19.65 -28.86 -47.27
C LEU A 229 -18.95 -27.79 -48.09
N GLY A 230 -18.69 -26.62 -47.50
CA GLY A 230 -17.70 -25.73 -48.11
C GLY A 230 -17.45 -24.39 -47.41
N PRO A 231 -16.55 -23.58 -47.97
CA PRO A 231 -16.13 -22.30 -47.40
C PRO A 231 -17.26 -21.27 -47.46
N LYS A 232 -17.26 -20.35 -46.50
CA LYS A 232 -18.23 -19.26 -46.41
C LYS A 232 -17.53 -17.96 -46.01
N ALA A 233 -17.67 -16.96 -46.88
CA ALA A 233 -17.20 -15.61 -46.65
C ALA A 233 -18.39 -14.64 -46.61
N GLY A 234 -18.23 -13.49 -45.98
CA GLY A 234 -19.25 -12.45 -46.03
C GLY A 234 -18.85 -11.17 -45.36
N ILE A 235 -19.52 -10.09 -45.72
CA ILE A 235 -19.36 -8.77 -45.16
C ILE A 235 -20.70 -8.27 -44.63
N GLY A 236 -20.68 -7.32 -43.70
CA GLY A 236 -21.92 -6.69 -43.28
C GLY A 236 -21.74 -5.54 -42.33
N LEU A 237 -22.89 -4.92 -42.01
CA LEU A 237 -23.03 -3.87 -41.03
C LEU A 237 -23.97 -4.35 -39.91
N ASP A 238 -23.65 -4.03 -38.67
CA ASP A 238 -24.43 -4.43 -37.50
C ASP A 238 -24.68 -3.20 -36.64
N PHE A 239 -25.95 -2.82 -36.52
CA PHE A 239 -26.44 -1.62 -35.85
C PHE A 239 -26.96 -2.02 -34.47
N ALA A 240 -26.24 -1.66 -33.41
CA ALA A 240 -26.69 -1.86 -32.03
C ALA A 240 -27.77 -0.83 -31.69
N LEU A 241 -28.98 -1.32 -31.37
CA LEU A 241 -30.06 -0.49 -30.82
C LEU A 241 -30.03 -0.51 -29.29
N THR A 242 -29.69 -1.67 -28.72
CA THR A 242 -29.43 -1.88 -27.30
C THR A 242 -28.33 -2.97 -27.15
N PRO A 243 -27.84 -3.28 -25.94
CA PRO A 243 -26.89 -4.37 -25.75
C PRO A 243 -27.43 -5.75 -26.19
N ARG A 244 -28.76 -5.92 -26.21
CA ARG A 244 -29.42 -7.18 -26.60
C ARG A 244 -30.07 -7.14 -27.99
N ILE A 245 -30.46 -5.97 -28.49
CA ILE A 245 -31.22 -5.82 -29.74
C ILE A 245 -30.35 -5.14 -30.81
N GLY A 246 -30.30 -5.75 -32.00
CA GLY A 246 -29.64 -5.18 -33.16
C GLY A 246 -30.40 -5.35 -34.46
N ILE A 247 -30.15 -4.44 -35.40
CA ILE A 247 -30.43 -4.61 -36.82
C ILE A 247 -29.11 -5.00 -37.50
N PHE A 248 -29.14 -5.87 -38.50
CA PHE A 248 -27.97 -6.12 -39.34
C PHE A 248 -28.34 -6.07 -40.83
N LEU A 249 -27.33 -5.75 -41.64
CA LEU A 249 -27.29 -5.95 -43.08
C LEU A 249 -26.10 -6.88 -43.34
N GLU A 250 -26.29 -7.95 -44.12
CA GLU A 250 -25.22 -8.89 -44.45
C GLU A 250 -25.29 -9.33 -45.90
N GLY A 251 -24.13 -9.40 -46.55
CA GLY A 251 -23.94 -10.03 -47.84
C GLY A 251 -22.90 -11.13 -47.66
N ASN A 252 -23.23 -12.38 -48.00
CA ASN A 252 -22.32 -13.50 -47.89
C ASN A 252 -22.29 -14.30 -49.18
N SER A 253 -21.10 -14.77 -49.55
CA SER A 253 -20.89 -15.73 -50.62
C SER A 253 -20.27 -16.98 -50.01
N TRP A 254 -20.83 -18.13 -50.31
CA TRP A 254 -20.29 -19.42 -49.92
C TRP A 254 -20.14 -20.29 -51.16
N ALA A 255 -19.20 -21.22 -51.11
CA ALA A 255 -19.10 -22.26 -52.11
C ALA A 255 -19.32 -23.61 -51.43
N THR A 256 -19.85 -24.58 -52.18
CA THR A 256 -19.92 -25.98 -51.75
C THR A 256 -19.14 -26.86 -52.69
N PHE A 257 -18.36 -27.77 -52.13
CA PHE A 257 -17.79 -28.88 -52.87
C PHE A 257 -18.87 -29.96 -52.99
N GLU A 258 -19.07 -30.45 -54.22
CA GLU A 258 -20.12 -31.42 -54.53
C GLU A 258 -19.83 -32.86 -54.07
N ASP A 259 -20.90 -33.66 -54.04
CA ASP A 259 -20.90 -35.13 -54.08
C ASP A 259 -21.97 -35.57 -55.13
N GLU A 260 -21.54 -35.65 -56.39
CA GLU A 260 -22.26 -36.13 -57.61
C GLU A 260 -23.71 -35.63 -57.88
N ASN A 261 -24.24 -34.54 -57.27
CA ASN A 261 -25.69 -34.28 -57.25
C ASN A 261 -26.21 -32.89 -57.67
N ILE A 262 -25.37 -31.94 -58.08
CA ILE A 262 -25.83 -30.61 -58.54
C ILE A 262 -25.45 -30.31 -60.00
N ASP A 263 -24.41 -30.93 -60.58
CA ASP A 263 -24.27 -30.94 -62.05
C ASP A 263 -25.44 -31.69 -62.72
N LEU A 264 -26.20 -30.96 -63.55
CA LEU A 264 -27.23 -31.50 -64.43
C LEU A 264 -26.62 -32.15 -65.69
N SER A 265 -25.69 -33.10 -65.54
CA SER A 265 -25.15 -33.91 -66.65
C SER A 265 -25.57 -35.38 -66.61
N ASN A 266 -26.19 -35.83 -67.69
CA ASN A 266 -26.31 -37.25 -68.00
C ASN A 266 -25.08 -37.71 -68.80
N GLY A 267 -23.97 -37.93 -68.08
CA GLY A 267 -22.66 -38.29 -68.66
C GLY A 267 -21.88 -37.05 -69.11
N VAL A 268 -20.58 -36.95 -68.85
CA VAL A 268 -19.57 -38.01 -68.71
C VAL A 268 -18.82 -37.89 -67.38
N ARG A 269 -18.45 -39.02 -66.75
CA ARG A 269 -17.58 -39.04 -65.57
C ARG A 269 -16.14 -38.68 -65.95
N GLU A 270 -15.73 -37.44 -65.72
CA GLU A 270 -14.32 -37.07 -65.53
C GLU A 270 -14.14 -36.45 -64.12
N GLU A 271 -12.97 -36.67 -63.51
CA GLU A 271 -12.74 -36.47 -62.07
C GLU A 271 -12.44 -34.99 -61.70
N HIS A 272 -13.38 -34.09 -61.97
CA HIS A 272 -13.31 -32.70 -61.54
C HIS A 272 -14.12 -32.47 -60.25
N GLN A 273 -13.51 -31.79 -59.27
CA GLN A 273 -14.18 -31.42 -58.02
C GLN A 273 -14.86 -30.08 -58.23
N ASP A 274 -16.03 -30.14 -58.86
CA ASP A 274 -16.80 -28.97 -59.19
C ASP A 274 -17.37 -28.32 -57.92
N PHE A 275 -17.55 -27.00 -57.98
CA PHE A 275 -18.05 -26.24 -56.85
C PHE A 275 -18.99 -25.13 -57.28
N ASP A 276 -20.14 -25.07 -56.61
CA ASP A 276 -21.12 -24.01 -56.82
C ASP A 276 -20.81 -22.79 -55.97
N VAL A 277 -21.03 -21.59 -56.50
CA VAL A 277 -20.92 -20.33 -55.77
C VAL A 277 -22.32 -19.75 -55.50
N LEU A 278 -22.64 -19.63 -54.22
CA LEU A 278 -23.94 -19.19 -53.72
C LEU A 278 -23.83 -17.86 -52.98
N GLY A 279 -24.43 -16.83 -53.58
CA GLY A 279 -24.59 -15.50 -52.99
C GLY A 279 -25.87 -15.38 -52.17
N PHE A 280 -25.82 -14.64 -51.06
CA PHE A 280 -26.99 -14.18 -50.32
C PHE A 280 -26.80 -12.74 -49.85
N ALA A 281 -27.84 -11.92 -50.00
CA ALA A 281 -27.93 -10.62 -49.35
C ALA A 281 -29.19 -10.55 -48.49
N GLY A 282 -29.04 -10.18 -47.22
CA GLY A 282 -30.12 -10.17 -46.25
C GLY A 282 -30.06 -9.04 -45.23
N ALA A 283 -31.22 -8.72 -44.69
CA ALA A 283 -31.42 -7.78 -43.59
C ALA A 283 -32.25 -8.44 -42.49
N GLY A 284 -32.09 -8.00 -41.25
CA GLY A 284 -32.91 -8.56 -40.17
C GLY A 284 -32.64 -8.04 -38.78
N LEU A 285 -33.29 -8.69 -37.83
CA LEU A 285 -33.19 -8.42 -36.40
C LEU A 285 -32.41 -9.52 -35.70
N ARG A 286 -31.55 -9.14 -34.75
CA ARG A 286 -30.84 -10.06 -33.86
C ARG A 286 -31.15 -9.73 -32.40
N TYR A 287 -31.63 -10.73 -31.67
CA TYR A 287 -31.74 -10.68 -30.21
C TYR A 287 -30.66 -11.57 -29.59
N SER A 288 -29.85 -11.00 -28.70
CA SER A 288 -28.79 -11.73 -28.00
C SER A 288 -29.19 -11.99 -26.54
N PHE A 289 -29.28 -13.27 -26.18
CA PHE A 289 -29.36 -13.74 -24.80
C PHE A 289 -27.94 -13.68 -24.23
N GLY A 290 -27.56 -12.48 -23.79
CA GLY A 290 -26.28 -12.29 -23.12
C GLY A 290 -26.17 -13.12 -21.84
N SER A 291 -24.94 -13.44 -21.45
CA SER A 291 -24.62 -13.55 -20.03
C SER A 291 -25.16 -12.30 -19.31
N VAL A 292 -25.71 -12.48 -18.11
CA VAL A 292 -26.05 -11.34 -17.26
C VAL A 292 -24.73 -10.63 -16.98
N PHE A 293 -24.61 -9.35 -17.37
CA PHE A 293 -23.55 -8.52 -16.84
C PHE A 293 -23.88 -8.31 -15.36
N THR A 294 -23.16 -9.02 -14.50
CA THR A 294 -23.21 -8.80 -13.07
C THR A 294 -22.22 -7.68 -12.73
N PRO A 295 -22.66 -6.57 -12.15
CA PRO A 295 -21.77 -5.54 -11.66
C PRO A 295 -20.91 -6.10 -10.52
N VAL A 296 -19.70 -5.57 -10.34
CA VAL A 296 -18.95 -5.84 -9.11
C VAL A 296 -19.56 -5.06 -7.95
N GLU A 297 -19.78 -5.76 -6.84
CA GLU A 297 -20.32 -5.24 -5.58
C GLU A 297 -19.36 -5.60 -4.44
N ILE A 298 -19.15 -4.67 -3.50
CA ILE A 298 -18.42 -4.95 -2.25
C ILE A 298 -19.43 -5.52 -1.28
N VAL A 299 -19.15 -6.73 -0.79
CA VAL A 299 -20.04 -7.52 0.09
C VAL A 299 -19.70 -7.27 1.56
N SER A 300 -18.43 -7.07 1.87
CA SER A 300 -17.96 -6.60 3.18
C SER A 300 -16.59 -5.93 3.09
N LEU A 301 -16.38 -4.94 3.92
CA LEU A 301 -15.07 -4.34 4.19
C LEU A 301 -14.72 -4.56 5.67
N ASP A 302 -13.59 -5.20 5.96
CA ASP A 302 -13.09 -5.43 7.31
C ASP A 302 -11.76 -4.70 7.53
N CYS A 303 -11.74 -3.85 8.54
CA CYS A 303 -10.64 -2.96 8.89
C CYS A 303 -10.46 -2.93 10.41
N PRO A 304 -9.22 -2.91 10.93
CA PRO A 304 -8.98 -2.59 12.33
C PRO A 304 -9.48 -1.16 12.63
N ALA A 305 -10.26 -0.98 13.70
CA ALA A 305 -10.72 0.34 14.11
C ALA A 305 -9.57 1.19 14.72
N GLU A 306 -8.74 0.55 15.54
CA GLU A 306 -7.62 1.16 16.25
C GLU A 306 -6.32 0.37 16.01
N LEU A 307 -5.19 1.06 15.89
CA LEU A 307 -3.84 0.50 15.77
C LEU A 307 -2.83 1.38 16.53
N GLN A 308 -1.66 0.84 16.91
CA GLN A 308 -0.53 1.63 17.37
C GLN A 308 0.44 1.95 16.21
N VAL A 309 1.20 3.03 16.31
CA VAL A 309 2.32 3.30 15.40
C VAL A 309 3.30 2.12 15.41
N GLY A 310 3.60 1.58 14.22
CA GLY A 310 4.47 0.43 14.03
C GLY A 310 3.75 -0.92 13.96
N ASP A 311 2.48 -1.02 14.34
CA ASP A 311 1.71 -2.27 14.20
C ASP A 311 1.53 -2.67 12.73
N SER A 312 1.55 -3.98 12.46
CA SER A 312 1.19 -4.53 11.16
C SER A 312 -0.16 -5.21 11.24
N SER A 313 -1.15 -4.70 10.51
CA SER A 313 -2.49 -5.26 10.49
C SER A 313 -2.92 -5.67 9.08
N THR A 314 -3.93 -6.54 9.02
CA THR A 314 -4.49 -7.10 7.80
C THR A 314 -5.83 -6.46 7.51
N PHE A 315 -6.01 -6.04 6.26
CA PHE A 315 -7.22 -5.47 5.71
C PHE A 315 -7.82 -6.49 4.75
N THR A 316 -9.12 -6.76 4.87
CA THR A 316 -9.80 -7.71 3.98
C THR A 316 -11.06 -7.10 3.41
N ALA A 317 -11.31 -7.38 2.13
CA ALA A 317 -12.54 -7.02 1.45
C ALA A 317 -13.10 -8.27 0.76
N THR A 318 -14.42 -8.45 0.84
CA THR A 318 -15.11 -9.46 0.05
C THR A 318 -15.94 -8.76 -1.03
N ILE A 319 -15.99 -9.38 -2.19
CA ILE A 319 -16.82 -8.96 -3.32
C ILE A 319 -17.74 -10.12 -3.72
N ASN A 320 -18.67 -9.89 -4.65
CA ASN A 320 -19.49 -10.94 -5.27
C ASN A 320 -18.67 -11.83 -6.25
N GLU A 321 -17.59 -12.42 -5.74
CA GLU A 321 -16.62 -13.21 -6.46
C GLU A 321 -17.26 -14.49 -7.03
N GLY A 322 -17.05 -14.74 -8.33
CA GLY A 322 -17.71 -15.83 -9.06
C GLY A 322 -19.07 -15.47 -9.68
N GLU A 323 -19.72 -14.38 -9.24
CA GLU A 323 -20.91 -13.83 -9.90
C GLU A 323 -20.56 -12.61 -10.78
N ALA A 324 -19.68 -11.74 -10.30
CA ALA A 324 -19.19 -10.56 -11.02
C ALA A 324 -18.55 -10.94 -12.36
N THR A 325 -18.85 -10.16 -13.41
CA THR A 325 -18.31 -10.40 -14.75
C THR A 325 -16.80 -10.08 -14.79
N PRO A 326 -15.90 -11.03 -15.14
CA PRO A 326 -14.47 -10.74 -15.26
C PRO A 326 -14.12 -9.96 -16.54
N PRO A 327 -12.97 -9.24 -16.58
CA PRO A 327 -11.96 -9.13 -15.53
C PRO A 327 -12.43 -8.23 -14.37
N VAL A 328 -12.04 -8.59 -13.15
CA VAL A 328 -12.23 -7.77 -11.96
C VAL A 328 -10.86 -7.29 -11.45
N SER A 329 -10.75 -6.00 -11.15
CA SER A 329 -9.57 -5.39 -10.53
C SER A 329 -9.92 -4.81 -9.16
N SER A 330 -8.99 -4.90 -8.21
CA SER A 330 -9.14 -4.43 -6.83
C SER A 330 -7.92 -3.66 -6.34
N ARG A 331 -8.14 -2.56 -5.61
CA ARG A 331 -7.09 -1.66 -5.13
C ARG A 331 -7.44 -0.98 -3.81
N TRP A 332 -6.50 -1.00 -2.88
CA TRP A 332 -6.54 -0.32 -1.59
C TRP A 332 -5.83 1.04 -1.67
N GLU A 333 -6.40 2.05 -1.03
CA GLU A 333 -5.75 3.32 -0.71
C GLU A 333 -5.77 3.54 0.80
N PHE A 334 -4.60 3.64 1.44
CA PHE A 334 -4.49 3.60 2.91
C PHE A 334 -4.57 4.96 3.60
N GLY A 335 -4.95 6.02 2.88
CA GLY A 335 -5.03 7.40 3.40
C GLY A 335 -3.68 8.11 3.58
N ASP A 336 -2.56 7.38 3.66
CA ASP A 336 -1.20 7.91 3.80
C ASP A 336 -0.44 8.05 2.46
N GLY A 337 -1.13 7.87 1.34
CA GLY A 337 -0.56 7.85 -0.01
C GLY A 337 0.00 6.49 -0.45
N THR A 338 0.07 5.48 0.44
CA THR A 338 0.44 4.11 0.04
C THR A 338 -0.78 3.32 -0.43
N THR A 339 -0.56 2.35 -1.33
CA THR A 339 -1.63 1.55 -1.96
C THR A 339 -1.22 0.09 -2.14
N ALA A 340 -2.21 -0.80 -2.24
CA ALA A 340 -2.03 -2.24 -2.48
C ALA A 340 -3.10 -2.79 -3.44
N THR A 341 -2.96 -4.03 -3.88
CA THR A 341 -3.89 -4.71 -4.81
C THR A 341 -4.28 -6.10 -4.30
N GLY A 342 -5.45 -6.59 -4.69
CA GLY A 342 -6.00 -7.85 -4.20
C GLY A 342 -6.98 -7.67 -3.04
N LEU A 343 -7.68 -8.74 -2.68
CA LEU A 343 -8.74 -8.72 -1.66
C LEU A 343 -8.22 -8.72 -0.21
N VAL A 344 -6.95 -9.06 -0.01
CA VAL A 344 -6.27 -9.06 1.30
C VAL A 344 -4.98 -8.26 1.16
N ALA A 345 -4.74 -7.33 2.08
CA ALA A 345 -3.53 -6.52 2.12
C ALA A 345 -3.05 -6.32 3.57
N THR A 346 -1.73 -6.23 3.76
CA THR A 346 -1.11 -5.93 5.06
C THR A 346 -0.55 -4.51 5.07
N LYS A 347 -0.77 -3.76 6.15
CA LYS A 347 -0.35 -2.36 6.26
C LYS A 347 0.17 -2.04 7.67
N THR A 348 1.22 -1.21 7.70
CA THR A 348 1.78 -0.58 8.89
C THR A 348 1.80 0.93 8.71
N TYR A 349 1.46 1.66 9.77
CA TYR A 349 1.49 3.12 9.84
C TYR A 349 2.62 3.60 10.74
N ASN A 350 3.38 4.58 10.27
CA ASN A 350 4.60 5.09 10.93
C ASN A 350 4.39 6.45 11.62
N SER A 351 3.16 6.93 11.71
CA SER A 351 2.80 8.22 12.31
C SER A 351 1.37 8.16 12.83
N PRO A 352 1.08 8.77 13.99
CA PRO A 352 -0.26 8.76 14.57
C PRO A 352 -1.22 9.63 13.75
N GLY A 353 -2.50 9.29 13.80
CA GLY A 353 -3.58 10.01 13.12
C GLY A 353 -4.71 9.11 12.63
N THR A 354 -5.83 9.73 12.28
CA THR A 354 -6.98 9.05 11.65
C THR A 354 -6.74 8.91 10.15
N TYR A 355 -6.71 7.68 9.65
CA TYR A 355 -6.56 7.38 8.23
C TYR A 355 -7.87 6.86 7.64
N THR A 356 -8.33 7.47 6.55
CA THR A 356 -9.43 6.94 5.75
C THR A 356 -8.89 5.91 4.76
N VAL A 357 -9.12 4.63 5.02
CA VAL A 357 -8.76 3.55 4.11
C VAL A 357 -9.91 3.32 3.16
N THR A 358 -9.63 3.28 1.86
CA THR A 358 -10.63 3.08 0.80
C THR A 358 -10.28 1.86 -0.05
N PHE A 359 -11.21 0.92 -0.14
CA PHE A 359 -11.13 -0.20 -1.06
C PHE A 359 -11.94 0.11 -2.32
N ASN A 360 -11.32 -0.08 -3.48
CA ASN A 360 -11.93 0.12 -4.79
C ASN A 360 -11.97 -1.23 -5.53
N ALA A 361 -13.11 -1.56 -6.11
CA ALA A 361 -13.27 -2.72 -6.99
C ALA A 361 -13.96 -2.30 -8.30
N SER A 362 -13.50 -2.84 -9.43
CA SER A 362 -14.04 -2.49 -10.75
C SER A 362 -13.99 -3.65 -11.74
N ASN A 363 -14.89 -3.62 -12.72
CA ASN A 363 -14.87 -4.46 -13.93
C ASN A 363 -15.21 -3.61 -15.16
N ASP A 364 -15.37 -4.24 -16.33
CA ASP A 364 -15.60 -3.57 -17.63
C ASP A 364 -16.79 -2.58 -17.67
N GLY A 365 -17.74 -2.66 -16.73
CA GLY A 365 -18.94 -1.81 -16.70
C GLY A 365 -19.23 -1.08 -15.39
N THR A 366 -18.61 -1.47 -14.26
CA THR A 366 -18.82 -0.79 -12.96
C THR A 366 -17.53 -0.54 -12.18
N SER A 367 -17.56 0.49 -11.35
CA SER A 367 -16.55 0.78 -10.34
C SER A 367 -17.27 1.16 -9.06
N VAL A 368 -16.91 0.49 -7.96
CA VAL A 368 -17.46 0.69 -6.62
C VAL A 368 -16.33 0.93 -5.63
N SER A 369 -16.63 1.67 -4.56
CA SER A 369 -15.68 2.00 -3.51
C SER A 369 -16.36 2.01 -2.16
N GLU A 370 -15.72 1.44 -1.15
CA GLU A 370 -16.14 1.51 0.26
C GLU A 370 -14.94 1.96 1.11
N SER A 371 -15.22 2.70 2.19
CA SER A 371 -14.19 3.29 3.06
C SER A 371 -14.45 2.99 4.52
N CYS A 372 -13.37 2.79 5.27
CA CYS A 372 -13.34 2.65 6.72
C CYS A 372 -12.35 3.67 7.31
N THR A 373 -12.51 4.00 8.59
CA THR A 373 -11.57 4.84 9.35
C THR A 373 -10.73 3.96 10.26
N VAL A 374 -9.42 4.20 10.27
CA VAL A 374 -8.45 3.56 11.16
C VAL A 374 -7.80 4.65 12.00
N ASP A 375 -8.01 4.61 13.30
CA ASP A 375 -7.35 5.52 14.24
C ASP A 375 -6.03 4.93 14.70
N VAL A 376 -4.91 5.53 14.26
CA VAL A 376 -3.56 5.13 14.65
C VAL A 376 -3.14 5.99 15.84
N ALA A 377 -3.10 5.39 17.02
CA ALA A 377 -2.61 6.02 18.24
C ALA A 377 -1.07 6.09 18.25
N GLU A 378 -0.53 7.08 18.96
CA GLU A 378 0.90 7.16 19.23
C GLU A 378 1.32 5.98 20.13
N ALA A 379 2.39 5.28 19.75
CA ALA A 379 2.82 4.09 20.48
C ALA A 379 3.14 4.43 21.95
N PRO A 380 2.67 3.63 22.91
CA PRO A 380 2.77 3.97 24.33
C PRO A 380 4.22 4.03 24.81
N SER A 381 4.49 5.00 25.67
CA SER A 381 5.82 5.34 26.16
C SER A 381 6.07 4.73 27.55
N PRO A 382 6.96 3.73 27.70
CA PRO A 382 7.27 3.15 29.00
C PRO A 382 7.97 4.15 29.92
N ALA A 383 7.75 4.00 31.22
CA ALA A 383 8.44 4.80 32.23
C ALA A 383 9.96 4.65 32.08
N THR A 384 10.68 5.77 32.04
CA THR A 384 12.14 5.80 31.85
C THR A 384 12.79 6.85 32.75
N VAL A 385 13.90 6.48 33.40
CA VAL A 385 14.63 7.32 34.34
C VAL A 385 15.65 8.16 33.56
N ALA A 386 15.36 9.44 33.35
CA ALA A 386 16.25 10.33 32.62
C ALA A 386 17.46 10.77 33.46
N SER A 387 17.28 10.92 34.78
CA SER A 387 18.35 11.19 35.75
C SER A 387 17.83 11.06 37.18
N ILE A 388 18.73 10.76 38.12
CA ILE A 388 18.52 10.91 39.57
C ILE A 388 19.61 11.81 40.17
N ASP A 389 19.26 12.52 41.25
CA ASP A 389 20.21 13.22 42.12
C ASP A 389 20.08 12.69 43.56
N CYS A 390 21.23 12.46 44.18
CA CYS A 390 21.42 11.84 45.48
C CYS A 390 22.39 12.64 46.38
N GLY A 391 22.75 13.86 45.97
CA GLY A 391 23.85 14.63 46.54
C GLY A 391 23.67 15.03 48.03
N PRO A 392 24.76 15.47 48.70
CA PRO A 392 26.17 15.24 48.34
C PRO A 392 26.55 13.76 48.53
N GLN A 393 27.65 13.27 47.96
CA GLN A 393 27.99 11.82 48.04
C GLN A 393 28.24 11.34 49.49
N THR A 394 28.81 12.21 50.33
CA THR A 394 29.07 11.95 51.76
C THR A 394 28.24 12.89 52.63
N VAL A 395 27.68 12.38 53.73
CA VAL A 395 26.93 13.13 54.77
C VAL A 395 27.25 12.59 56.17
N GLU A 396 26.96 13.32 57.23
CA GLU A 396 27.02 12.80 58.60
C GLU A 396 25.73 12.06 59.02
N THR A 397 25.82 11.13 59.97
CA THR A 397 24.64 10.47 60.56
C THR A 397 23.68 11.49 61.16
N GLY A 398 22.40 11.39 60.82
CA GLY A 398 21.36 12.33 61.25
C GLY A 398 21.15 13.55 60.32
N GLU A 399 21.97 13.73 59.28
CA GLU A 399 21.71 14.75 58.25
C GLU A 399 20.57 14.34 57.31
N SER A 400 19.77 15.33 56.89
CA SER A 400 18.65 15.13 55.96
C SER A 400 19.10 15.30 54.50
N VAL A 401 18.92 14.24 53.73
CA VAL A 401 19.30 14.14 52.32
C VAL A 401 18.08 14.33 51.45
N SER A 402 18.12 15.27 50.51
CA SER A 402 17.09 15.41 49.46
C SER A 402 17.45 14.55 48.26
N PHE A 403 16.49 13.75 47.79
CA PHE A 403 16.60 12.98 46.55
C PHE A 403 15.67 13.57 45.49
N THR A 404 16.11 13.61 44.23
CA THR A 404 15.25 14.03 43.12
C THR A 404 15.36 13.09 41.92
N SER A 405 14.26 12.97 41.18
CA SER A 405 14.19 12.14 39.98
C SER A 405 13.58 12.90 38.80
N ASN A 406 14.06 12.59 37.60
CA ASN A 406 13.50 13.10 36.35
C ASN A 406 13.04 11.92 35.49
N VAL A 407 11.75 11.86 35.19
CA VAL A 407 11.10 10.64 34.70
C VAL A 407 10.24 10.92 33.47
N ARG A 408 10.47 10.15 32.40
CA ARG A 408 9.76 10.20 31.12
C ARG A 408 8.82 8.99 30.97
N GLY A 409 8.05 8.93 29.89
CA GLY A 409 7.00 7.93 29.68
C GLY A 409 5.59 8.46 29.97
N ASP A 410 4.58 7.69 29.58
CA ASP A 410 3.17 8.04 29.74
C ASP A 410 2.74 8.02 31.21
N ARG A 411 1.68 8.78 31.53
CA ARG A 411 1.22 9.01 32.90
C ARG A 411 -0.06 8.22 33.22
N PRO A 412 -0.27 7.77 34.47
CA PRO A 412 0.59 7.98 35.66
C PRO A 412 1.91 7.19 35.60
N VAL A 413 2.91 7.70 36.29
CA VAL A 413 4.16 6.97 36.58
C VAL A 413 4.27 6.86 38.10
N ASP A 414 4.40 5.63 38.57
CA ASP A 414 4.72 5.31 39.95
C ASP A 414 6.23 5.41 40.18
N CYS A 415 6.60 5.83 41.38
CA CYS A 415 7.97 6.10 41.81
C CYS A 415 8.26 5.28 43.06
N GLU A 416 9.41 4.63 43.12
CA GLU A 416 9.88 3.88 44.29
C GLU A 416 11.37 4.15 44.52
N TRP A 417 11.71 4.63 45.70
CA TRP A 417 13.07 4.74 46.21
C TRP A 417 13.32 3.66 47.24
N GLU A 418 14.44 2.95 47.12
CA GLU A 418 15.03 2.10 48.16
C GLU A 418 16.34 2.77 48.62
N PHE A 419 16.45 3.15 49.89
CA PHE A 419 17.63 3.90 50.38
C PHE A 419 18.83 3.00 50.72
N GLY A 420 18.63 1.68 50.75
CA GLY A 420 19.69 0.68 50.97
C GLY A 420 19.98 0.37 52.44
N ASP A 421 19.34 1.06 53.38
CA ASP A 421 19.32 0.78 54.82
C ASP A 421 18.11 -0.08 55.26
N GLY A 422 17.13 -0.24 54.37
CA GLY A 422 15.87 -0.96 54.61
C GLY A 422 14.63 -0.05 54.56
N GLU A 423 14.81 1.27 54.47
CA GLU A 423 13.70 2.21 54.26
C GLU A 423 13.46 2.50 52.77
N THR A 424 12.22 2.90 52.47
CA THR A 424 11.70 3.10 51.11
C THR A 424 10.77 4.30 51.03
N SER A 425 10.64 4.93 49.86
CA SER A 425 9.66 6.01 49.63
C SER A 425 8.96 5.93 48.27
N THR A 426 7.65 6.16 48.25
CA THR A 426 6.85 6.25 47.01
C THR A 426 6.71 7.68 46.45
N ASN A 427 7.36 8.66 47.08
CA ASN A 427 7.43 10.02 46.56
C ASN A 427 8.59 10.11 45.56
N CYS A 428 8.38 10.64 44.36
CA CYS A 428 9.43 10.80 43.36
C CYS A 428 10.58 11.72 43.80
N ASN A 429 10.33 12.66 44.74
CA ASN A 429 11.34 13.57 45.30
C ASN A 429 11.26 13.57 46.85
N PRO A 430 11.78 12.53 47.52
CA PRO A 430 11.70 12.38 48.97
C PRO A 430 12.89 13.05 49.68
N THR A 431 12.80 13.13 51.00
CA THR A 431 13.94 13.37 51.88
C THR A 431 14.14 12.18 52.79
N HIS A 432 15.39 11.78 53.05
CA HIS A 432 15.73 10.65 53.93
C HIS A 432 16.84 11.02 54.92
N VAL A 433 16.91 10.33 56.07
CA VAL A 433 17.93 10.52 57.11
C VAL A 433 18.50 9.16 57.47
N TYR A 434 19.83 9.03 57.42
CA TYR A 434 20.52 7.80 57.82
C TYR A 434 20.96 7.90 59.30
N GLU A 435 20.50 6.98 60.14
CA GLU A 435 20.85 6.94 61.56
C GLU A 435 22.23 6.30 61.84
N GLU A 436 22.66 5.35 61.00
CA GLU A 436 23.93 4.64 61.14
C GLU A 436 24.95 5.01 60.05
N ALA A 437 26.23 5.03 60.41
CA ALA A 437 27.32 5.26 59.46
C ALA A 437 27.57 4.01 58.60
N GLY A 438 27.78 4.21 57.30
CA GLY A 438 27.86 3.12 56.34
C GLY A 438 28.00 3.58 54.90
N THR A 439 27.92 2.63 53.96
CA THR A 439 27.83 2.91 52.52
C THR A 439 26.58 2.24 51.99
N TYR A 440 25.64 3.04 51.51
CA TYR A 440 24.32 2.63 51.09
C TYR A 440 24.19 2.72 49.56
N ASN A 441 23.60 1.68 48.95
CA ASN A 441 23.28 1.69 47.53
C ASN A 441 21.82 2.08 47.35
N VAL A 442 21.60 3.35 47.04
CA VAL A 442 20.27 3.91 46.81
C VAL A 442 19.82 3.53 45.40
N THR A 443 18.59 3.05 45.28
CA THR A 443 17.98 2.65 44.01
C THR A 443 16.66 3.38 43.82
N PHE A 444 16.41 3.84 42.60
CA PHE A 444 15.18 4.48 42.19
C PHE A 444 14.57 3.73 41.00
N THR A 445 13.34 3.27 41.14
CA THR A 445 12.56 2.64 40.09
C THR A 445 11.39 3.54 39.71
N ALA A 446 11.19 3.70 38.41
CA ALA A 446 10.02 4.33 37.83
C ALA A 446 9.24 3.30 37.01
N SER A 447 7.92 3.25 37.15
CA SER A 447 7.06 2.29 36.44
C SER A 447 5.74 2.90 35.96
N ASN A 448 5.26 2.46 34.81
CA ASN A 448 3.88 2.66 34.36
C ASN A 448 3.33 1.35 33.78
N GLU A 449 2.10 1.35 33.25
CA GLU A 449 1.46 0.15 32.71
C GLU A 449 2.19 -0.49 31.51
N TYR A 450 3.13 0.25 30.88
CA TYR A 450 3.87 -0.18 29.70
C TYR A 450 5.30 -0.66 29.99
N GLY A 451 5.84 -0.39 31.18
CA GLY A 451 7.17 -0.82 31.57
C GLY A 451 7.75 -0.09 32.77
N SER A 452 8.96 -0.49 33.17
CA SER A 452 9.71 0.11 34.27
C SER A 452 11.18 0.25 33.94
N ASP A 453 11.84 1.21 34.59
CA ASP A 453 13.25 1.50 34.45
C ASP A 453 13.84 1.91 35.82
N THR A 454 15.12 1.65 36.03
CA THR A 454 15.77 1.72 37.34
C THR A 454 17.16 2.33 37.24
N ALA A 455 17.47 3.28 38.13
CA ALA A 455 18.79 3.87 38.30
C ALA A 455 19.27 3.73 39.76
N SER A 456 20.57 3.69 39.99
CA SER A 456 21.15 3.60 41.33
C SER A 456 22.31 4.60 41.52
N CYS A 457 22.55 4.98 42.77
CA CYS A 457 23.64 5.84 43.20
C CYS A 457 24.18 5.37 44.57
N THR A 458 25.42 5.71 44.90
CA THR A 458 26.04 5.35 46.18
C THR A 458 26.05 6.54 47.13
N LYS A 459 25.66 6.32 48.38
CA LYS A 459 25.69 7.29 49.48
C LYS A 459 26.64 6.80 50.57
N VAL A 460 27.54 7.67 51.02
CA VAL A 460 28.42 7.41 52.16
C VAL A 460 27.90 8.23 53.35
N VAL A 461 27.82 7.59 54.52
CA VAL A 461 27.37 8.22 55.76
C VAL A 461 28.45 8.01 56.81
N GLU A 462 28.96 9.09 57.36
CA GLU A 462 30.06 9.07 58.33
C GLU A 462 29.54 9.43 59.73
N SER A 463 30.14 8.87 60.78
CA SER A 463 29.83 9.30 62.15
C SER A 463 30.45 10.68 62.40
N PRO A 464 29.75 11.61 63.07
CA PRO A 464 30.26 12.94 63.35
C PRO A 464 31.56 12.86 64.13
N GLN A 465 32.63 13.46 63.59
CA GLN A 465 33.93 13.49 64.25
C GLN A 465 33.94 14.49 65.42
N ARG A 466 33.32 14.09 66.54
CA ARG A 466 33.55 14.73 67.83
C ARG A 466 34.99 14.51 68.25
N LEU A 467 35.84 15.53 68.05
CA LEU A 467 37.00 15.74 68.91
C LEU A 467 36.54 15.61 70.37
N ALA A 468 37.27 14.86 71.18
CA ALA A 468 36.90 14.65 72.57
C ALA A 468 36.86 16.01 73.30
N ASP A 469 35.84 16.25 74.15
CA ASP A 469 35.61 17.58 74.76
C ASP A 469 36.88 18.15 75.43
N ILE A 470 37.74 17.28 75.97
CA ILE A 470 39.06 17.62 76.53
C ILE A 470 39.98 18.41 75.57
N CYS A 471 39.96 18.13 74.27
CA CYS A 471 40.74 18.83 73.24
C CYS A 471 40.27 20.27 72.96
N THR A 472 39.25 20.74 73.68
CA THR A 472 38.69 22.11 73.61
C THR A 472 38.53 22.77 74.99
N GLN A 473 38.88 22.07 76.09
CA GLN A 473 38.58 22.50 77.46
C GLN A 473 39.81 22.54 78.39
N VAL A 474 40.96 22.01 77.98
CA VAL A 474 42.19 22.04 78.80
C VAL A 474 42.83 23.43 78.69
N THR A 475 42.87 24.14 79.82
CA THR A 475 43.41 25.52 79.91
C THR A 475 44.68 25.63 80.76
N GLU A 476 45.10 24.56 81.42
CA GLU A 476 46.40 24.46 82.09
C GLU A 476 46.88 23.00 82.06
N PHE A 477 48.18 22.80 81.85
CA PHE A 477 48.85 21.51 82.05
C PHE A 477 49.62 21.48 83.37
N ASN A 478 50.07 20.29 83.79
CA ASN A 478 50.91 20.14 84.96
C ASN A 478 52.32 20.73 84.72
N ALA A 479 52.83 21.47 85.70
CA ALA A 479 54.19 22.01 85.69
C ALA A 479 55.24 21.00 86.18
N ALA A 480 56.39 20.96 85.52
CA ALA A 480 57.56 20.19 85.94
C ALA A 480 58.40 21.00 86.94
N PHE A 481 58.74 20.43 88.09
CA PHE A 481 59.57 21.11 89.12
C PHE A 481 60.99 20.55 89.18
N PHE A 482 61.96 21.45 89.44
CA PHE A 482 63.39 21.14 89.39
C PHE A 482 64.11 21.37 90.72
N GLU A 483 65.21 20.62 90.89
CA GLU A 483 66.12 20.84 91.99
C GLU A 483 67.06 22.03 91.79
N ARG A 484 67.70 22.47 92.89
CA ARG A 484 68.47 23.72 92.89
C ARG A 484 69.72 23.60 92.01
N ASN A 485 69.88 24.53 91.06
CA ASN A 485 70.91 24.51 90.03
C ASN A 485 70.86 23.23 89.15
N SER A 486 69.67 22.66 88.93
CA SER A 486 69.44 21.50 88.07
C SER A 486 68.42 21.81 86.98
N SER A 487 68.70 21.34 85.77
CA SER A 487 67.77 21.17 84.65
C SER A 487 67.33 19.71 84.44
N THR A 488 67.90 18.75 85.18
CA THR A 488 67.49 17.34 85.06
C THR A 488 66.12 17.11 85.70
N LEU A 489 65.16 16.59 84.92
CA LEU A 489 63.85 16.15 85.41
C LEU A 489 63.98 15.08 86.51
N SER A 490 63.20 15.21 87.58
CA SER A 490 63.05 14.18 88.62
C SER A 490 62.09 13.06 88.18
N ALA A 491 61.77 12.12 89.08
CA ALA A 491 60.71 11.14 88.81
C ALA A 491 59.33 11.82 88.81
N GLU A 492 59.09 12.64 89.85
CA GLU A 492 57.85 13.38 90.06
C GLU A 492 57.56 14.37 88.92
N ALA A 493 58.60 14.97 88.34
CA ALA A 493 58.48 15.83 87.17
C ALA A 493 58.04 15.04 85.92
N ARG A 494 58.57 13.83 85.70
CA ARG A 494 58.14 12.97 84.58
C ARG A 494 56.72 12.46 84.78
N ASP A 495 56.34 12.08 86.00
CA ASP A 495 54.97 11.66 86.31
C ASP A 495 53.98 12.79 85.94
N ALA A 496 54.27 14.03 86.35
CA ALA A 496 53.47 15.21 86.01
C ALA A 496 53.34 15.44 84.48
N LEU A 497 54.45 15.34 83.74
CA LEU A 497 54.47 15.52 82.28
C LEU A 497 53.79 14.35 81.54
N SER A 498 53.79 13.14 82.11
CA SER A 498 53.11 11.97 81.51
C SER A 498 51.59 12.13 81.44
N GLU A 499 50.99 12.86 82.38
CA GLU A 499 49.57 13.22 82.32
C GLU A 499 49.29 14.19 81.17
N ASN A 500 50.16 15.20 80.96
CA ASN A 500 50.06 16.15 79.85
C ASN A 500 50.20 15.43 78.49
N LEU A 501 51.20 14.55 78.37
CA LEU A 501 51.46 13.73 77.19
C LEU A 501 50.21 12.95 76.76
N SER A 502 49.50 12.33 77.70
CA SER A 502 48.27 11.56 77.42
C SER A 502 47.13 12.38 76.81
N VAL A 503 47.16 13.71 76.98
CA VAL A 503 46.24 14.66 76.33
C VAL A 503 46.78 15.08 74.96
N LEU A 504 48.08 15.40 74.85
CA LEU A 504 48.74 15.80 73.61
C LEU A 504 48.73 14.70 72.54
N GLU A 505 48.87 13.42 72.93
CA GLU A 505 48.69 12.25 72.05
C GLU A 505 47.25 12.13 71.51
N ARG A 506 46.26 12.51 72.31
CA ARG A 506 44.83 12.36 72.00
C ARG A 506 44.26 13.55 71.21
N CYS A 507 44.92 14.70 71.29
CA CYS A 507 44.46 15.98 70.74
C CYS A 507 45.50 16.53 69.76
N PRO A 508 45.55 16.05 68.50
CA PRO A 508 46.54 16.47 67.51
C PRO A 508 46.41 17.95 67.09
N ASN A 509 45.29 18.60 67.44
CA ASN A 509 45.05 20.03 67.24
C ASN A 509 45.59 20.93 68.36
N LEU A 510 46.23 20.35 69.38
CA LEU A 510 46.75 21.05 70.55
C LEU A 510 48.28 21.10 70.49
N CYS A 511 48.83 22.30 70.62
CA CYS A 511 50.25 22.58 70.72
C CYS A 511 50.60 22.95 72.18
N VAL A 512 51.88 22.99 72.52
CA VAL A 512 52.35 23.29 73.87
C VAL A 512 53.52 24.27 73.87
N ASP A 513 53.30 25.44 74.47
CA ASP A 513 54.36 26.35 74.88
C ASP A 513 54.92 25.92 76.24
N VAL A 514 56.24 26.02 76.41
CA VAL A 514 57.00 25.55 77.57
C VAL A 514 57.83 26.69 78.16
N GLU A 515 57.24 27.42 79.12
CA GLU A 515 57.92 28.49 79.84
C GLU A 515 58.83 27.94 80.95
N GLY A 516 60.15 28.00 80.77
CA GLY A 516 61.15 27.62 81.77
C GLY A 516 61.50 28.75 82.75
N PHE A 517 61.63 28.45 84.06
CA PHE A 517 61.90 29.44 85.11
C PHE A 517 63.07 29.08 86.02
N ALA A 518 63.84 30.10 86.44
CA ALA A 518 64.91 29.98 87.42
C ALA A 518 64.83 31.00 88.57
N SER A 519 65.44 30.65 89.71
CA SER A 519 65.49 31.53 90.87
C SER A 519 66.68 32.49 90.78
N ARG A 520 66.49 33.76 91.18
CA ARG A 520 67.59 34.75 91.33
C ARG A 520 68.72 34.33 92.29
N ALA A 521 68.52 33.26 93.06
CA ALA A 521 69.51 32.67 93.96
C ALA A 521 70.17 31.39 93.40
N GLU A 522 69.93 31.06 92.13
CA GLU A 522 70.62 30.01 91.38
C GLU A 522 71.78 30.60 90.56
N ARG A 523 72.67 29.72 90.06
CA ARG A 523 73.82 30.12 89.25
C ARG A 523 73.36 30.28 87.80
N ASP A 524 73.68 31.41 87.16
CA ASP A 524 73.36 31.68 85.74
C ASP A 524 71.87 31.40 85.44
N PRO A 525 70.94 32.17 86.07
CA PRO A 525 69.52 31.81 86.08
C PRO A 525 68.86 31.89 84.70
N ASP A 526 69.39 32.68 83.78
CA ASP A 526 68.86 32.79 82.43
C ASP A 526 69.16 31.46 81.68
N ASP A 527 70.43 31.04 81.60
CA ASP A 527 70.87 29.71 81.10
C ASP A 527 70.13 28.53 81.78
N LEU A 528 69.88 28.60 83.08
CA LEU A 528 69.14 27.55 83.82
C LEU A 528 67.65 27.52 83.54
N SER A 529 67.07 28.60 83.03
CA SER A 529 65.65 28.65 82.68
C SER A 529 65.41 28.04 81.30
N GLU A 530 66.25 28.39 80.32
CA GLU A 530 66.28 27.84 78.97
C GLU A 530 66.50 26.32 79.04
N ALA A 531 67.56 25.88 79.72
CA ALA A 531 67.83 24.45 79.91
C ALA A 531 66.74 23.67 80.68
N ARG A 532 65.78 24.34 81.32
CA ARG A 532 64.59 23.70 81.95
C ARG A 532 63.40 23.62 81.01
N ALA A 533 63.23 24.59 80.11
CA ALA A 533 62.28 24.51 79.01
C ALA A 533 62.69 23.39 78.05
N ASP A 534 63.95 23.41 77.59
CA ASP A 534 64.56 22.36 76.74
C ASP A 534 64.34 20.96 77.31
N ALA A 535 64.57 20.77 78.62
CA ALA A 535 64.44 19.46 79.26
C ALA A 535 62.99 18.94 79.35
N VAL A 536 61.99 19.81 79.17
CA VAL A 536 60.57 19.43 79.05
C VAL A 536 60.18 19.23 77.60
N ALA A 537 60.68 20.06 76.67
CA ALA A 537 60.51 19.88 75.24
C ALA A 537 61.09 18.54 74.77
N GLU A 538 62.35 18.26 75.09
CA GLU A 538 63.04 16.98 74.81
C GLU A 538 62.25 15.78 75.37
N TYR A 539 61.58 15.94 76.53
CA TYR A 539 60.72 14.89 77.09
C TYR A 539 59.47 14.64 76.24
N TYR A 540 58.82 15.66 75.68
CA TYR A 540 57.66 15.47 74.82
C TYR A 540 58.07 14.91 73.44
N GLU A 541 59.19 15.37 72.87
CA GLU A 541 59.76 14.86 71.62
C GLU A 541 60.16 13.38 71.73
N ASP A 542 60.92 13.00 72.77
CA ASP A 542 61.33 11.61 73.04
C ASP A 542 60.14 10.65 73.21
N ASN A 543 58.97 11.19 73.56
CA ASN A 543 57.73 10.42 73.72
C ASN A 543 56.73 10.61 72.56
N GLY A 544 57.16 11.17 71.42
CA GLY A 544 56.44 11.11 70.16
C GLY A 544 55.45 12.24 69.89
N ILE A 545 55.60 13.39 70.54
CA ILE A 545 55.00 14.65 70.08
C ILE A 545 55.94 15.27 69.04
N ASP A 546 55.43 15.61 67.86
CA ASP A 546 56.22 16.25 66.80
C ASP A 546 56.74 17.63 67.25
N SER A 547 57.99 17.96 66.86
CA SER A 547 58.70 19.17 67.31
C SER A 547 58.09 20.48 66.80
N ASP A 548 57.20 20.43 65.80
CA ASP A 548 56.43 21.58 65.31
C ASP A 548 55.20 21.89 66.18
N ARG A 549 54.94 21.07 67.21
CA ARG A 549 53.87 21.27 68.20
C ARG A 549 54.37 21.73 69.57
N ILE A 550 55.67 22.00 69.70
CA ILE A 550 56.33 22.33 70.95
C ILE A 550 57.14 23.60 70.75
N ASP A 551 56.88 24.61 71.58
CA ASP A 551 57.74 25.79 71.73
C ASP A 551 58.33 25.80 73.15
N ALA A 552 59.48 26.44 73.33
CA ALA A 552 60.24 26.37 74.58
C ALA A 552 61.11 27.63 74.80
N GLU A 553 60.73 28.47 75.78
CA GLU A 553 61.48 29.68 76.12
C GLU A 553 61.97 29.70 77.58
N GLY A 554 63.21 30.14 77.77
CA GLY A 554 63.78 30.47 79.08
C GLY A 554 63.36 31.86 79.59
N MET A 555 62.35 31.92 80.46
CA MET A 555 61.86 33.16 81.09
C MET A 555 62.80 33.77 82.16
N GLY A 556 63.96 33.15 82.38
CA GLY A 556 64.99 33.60 83.30
C GLY A 556 64.52 33.70 84.74
N ALA A 557 64.98 34.76 85.41
CA ALA A 557 64.63 35.06 86.80
C ALA A 557 63.44 36.04 86.97
N ARG A 558 62.52 36.04 86.00
CA ARG A 558 61.30 36.87 85.94
C ARG A 558 60.05 36.00 86.18
N GLY A 559 58.98 36.60 86.69
CA GLY A 559 57.70 35.92 86.94
C GLY A 559 57.25 35.93 88.41
N GLN A 560 56.12 36.57 88.70
CA GLN A 560 55.35 36.33 89.92
C GLN A 560 54.28 35.28 89.63
N THR A 561 54.28 34.15 90.32
CA THR A 561 53.24 33.12 90.17
C THR A 561 51.98 33.47 90.96
N THR A 562 50.80 33.14 90.43
CA THR A 562 49.49 33.30 91.11
C THR A 562 49.24 32.26 92.21
N LYS A 563 49.90 31.09 92.16
CA LYS A 563 49.80 30.01 93.15
C LYS A 563 50.70 30.33 94.38
N LYS A 564 50.47 29.71 95.56
CA LYS A 564 51.23 29.96 96.82
C LYS A 564 52.27 28.86 97.11
N GLY A 565 53.57 29.16 97.12
CA GLY A 565 54.60 28.12 97.33
C GLY A 565 56.04 28.54 97.74
N GLY A 566 56.40 29.82 97.73
CA GLY A 566 57.74 30.28 98.15
C GLY A 566 58.85 30.03 97.12
N ASN A 567 60.12 29.98 97.55
CA ASN A 567 61.27 29.97 96.62
C ASN A 567 61.33 28.79 95.65
N ALA A 568 60.62 27.68 95.90
CA ALA A 568 60.53 26.55 94.98
C ALA A 568 59.74 26.87 93.69
N GLN A 569 58.90 27.90 93.71
CA GLN A 569 58.07 28.31 92.56
C GLN A 569 58.89 28.80 91.37
N PHE A 570 60.09 29.33 91.63
CA PHE A 570 61.01 29.79 90.60
C PHE A 570 61.93 28.67 90.06
N ARG A 571 61.61 27.39 90.30
CA ARG A 571 62.37 26.24 89.78
C ARG A 571 61.41 25.27 89.09
N ARG A 572 60.84 25.70 87.98
CA ARG A 572 59.82 24.95 87.25
C ARG A 572 59.90 25.22 85.75
N ALA A 573 59.27 24.38 84.96
CA ALA A 573 58.80 24.72 83.62
C ALA A 573 57.29 24.48 83.60
N ASP A 574 56.54 25.46 83.11
CA ASP A 574 55.08 25.36 82.95
C ASP A 574 54.79 24.96 81.50
N SER A 575 53.86 24.04 81.28
CA SER A 575 53.35 23.72 79.95
C SER A 575 52.01 24.45 79.74
N ILE A 576 51.86 25.15 78.63
CA ILE A 576 50.70 25.96 78.30
C ILE A 576 50.02 25.38 77.04
N PRO A 577 48.79 24.87 77.13
CA PRO A 577 48.08 24.28 76.01
C PRO A 577 47.49 25.36 75.09
N GLU A 578 47.75 25.28 73.79
CA GLU A 578 47.23 26.23 72.80
C GLU A 578 46.75 25.55 71.51
N SER A 579 46.00 26.29 70.68
CA SER A 579 45.62 25.81 69.35
C SER A 579 46.77 25.99 68.37
N CYS A 580 47.23 24.91 67.75
CA CYS A 580 48.28 24.98 66.74
C CYS A 580 47.94 25.98 65.62
N GLY A 581 48.87 26.90 65.35
CA GLY A 581 48.75 27.88 64.26
C GLY A 581 48.78 27.22 62.87
N PRO A 582 48.41 27.93 61.79
CA PRO A 582 48.28 27.34 60.45
C PRO A 582 49.54 26.70 59.85
N ASP A 583 50.73 27.04 60.37
CA ASP A 583 52.03 26.65 59.80
C ASP A 583 53.06 26.20 60.87
N GLY A 584 52.64 25.90 62.11
CA GLY A 584 53.56 25.49 63.20
C GLY A 584 54.45 26.61 63.76
N GLU A 585 54.13 27.88 63.48
CA GLU A 585 54.66 29.03 64.21
C GLU A 585 53.63 29.47 65.27
N ASN A 586 54.09 29.63 66.52
CA ASN A 586 53.26 30.11 67.62
C ASN A 586 52.82 31.56 67.41
N SER A 587 51.53 31.83 67.61
CA SER A 587 50.91 33.11 67.26
C SER A 587 51.06 34.15 68.36
N ASP A 588 52.29 34.61 68.56
CA ASP A 588 52.64 35.60 69.56
C ASP A 588 52.34 37.02 69.04
N ASP A 589 51.14 37.54 69.31
CA ASP A 589 50.75 38.93 69.00
C ASP A 589 49.61 39.44 69.93
N ASP A 590 49.91 39.58 71.24
CA ASP A 590 49.03 40.30 72.20
C ASP A 590 49.07 41.83 71.93
N PRO A 591 47.93 42.50 71.68
CA PRO A 591 47.94 43.89 71.24
C PRO A 591 48.36 44.87 72.35
N ALA A 592 49.60 45.33 72.26
CA ALA A 592 50.18 46.30 73.19
C ALA A 592 49.34 47.57 73.35
N VAL A 593 49.02 47.89 74.62
CA VAL A 593 48.25 49.09 74.99
C VAL A 593 49.03 50.38 74.74
N GLY A 594 48.52 51.18 73.80
CA GLY A 594 48.47 52.65 73.93
C GLY A 594 49.53 53.48 73.21
N SER A 595 49.08 54.33 72.28
CA SER A 595 49.07 55.80 72.47
C SER A 595 48.53 56.55 71.24
N ASP A 596 47.52 57.39 71.48
CA ASP A 596 47.12 58.49 70.56
C ASP A 596 48.19 59.60 70.66
N PRO A 597 48.63 60.23 69.55
CA PRO A 597 47.94 61.46 69.15
C PRO A 597 47.88 61.76 67.63
N ASN A 598 46.66 62.01 67.14
CA ASN A 598 46.27 63.24 66.41
C ASN A 598 46.60 63.42 64.89
N VAL A 599 45.80 64.26 64.20
CA VAL A 599 45.98 64.88 62.85
C VAL A 599 45.71 63.95 61.63
N ASP A 600 44.90 64.25 60.59
CA ASP A 600 44.07 65.44 60.28
C ASP A 600 42.82 65.12 59.39
N GLU A 601 41.98 66.16 59.22
CA GLU A 601 40.92 66.44 58.23
C GLU A 601 40.79 65.62 56.92
N GLY A 602 39.54 65.46 56.41
CA GLY A 602 39.35 64.84 55.08
C GLY A 602 37.98 64.82 54.35
N MET A 603 36.94 65.56 54.78
CA MET A 603 35.58 65.68 54.15
C MET A 603 34.63 64.46 54.20
#